data_AF-A0A432R297-F1
#
_entry.id   AF-A0A432R297-F1
#
_cell.length_a   1.000
_cell.length_b   1.000
_cell.length_c   1.000
_cell.angle_alpha   90.00
_cell.angle_beta   90.00
_cell.angle_gamma   90.00
#
_symmetry.space_group_name_H-M   'P 1'
#
loop_
_entity.id
_entity.type
_entity.pdbx_description
1 polymer ?
#
loop_
_entity_poly.entity_id
_entity_poly.type
_entity_poly.pdbx_seq_one_letter_code
_entity_poly.pdbx_strand_id
1 'polypeptide(L)'
;GGAAGVDGSRFQLERYYAMRLPNTVRLLAAGLVVFLSGTLLILTATFMVAYTIRLTILGRQDELELLKLVGATNSYIQAPFLIEGFLQGMMGSIVGLIALYGLFQWISTRFTGPGILNFFQFDFFSPLILLAIVLASISLCAFGSYTSIRKFLQI
;
A
#
# COMPACT_ATOMS: atom_id res chain seq x y z
N GLY A 1 41.80 46.11 -5.78
CA GLY A 1 41.69 44.81 -6.48
C GLY A 1 41.21 43.65 -5.62
N GLY A 2 40.44 43.88 -4.53
CA GLY A 2 40.03 42.80 -3.61
C GLY A 2 38.61 42.25 -3.77
N ALA A 3 37.74 42.88 -4.57
CA ALA A 3 36.33 42.51 -4.66
C ALA A 3 36.02 41.35 -5.63
N ALA A 4 36.87 41.11 -6.63
CA ALA A 4 36.63 40.08 -7.66
C ALA A 4 37.02 38.65 -7.22
N GLY A 5 37.88 38.51 -6.20
CA GLY A 5 38.32 37.20 -5.69
C GLY A 5 37.39 36.57 -4.66
N VAL A 6 36.56 37.38 -3.99
CA VAL A 6 35.64 36.91 -2.94
C VAL A 6 34.33 36.38 -3.54
N ASP A 7 33.90 36.88 -4.71
CA ASP A 7 32.70 36.36 -5.38
C ASP A 7 32.91 34.93 -5.90
N GLY A 8 34.05 34.66 -6.55
CA GLY A 8 34.35 33.34 -7.10
C GLY A 8 34.38 32.22 -6.06
N SER A 9 34.82 32.50 -4.83
CA SER A 9 34.84 31.50 -3.74
C SER A 9 33.46 31.26 -3.13
N ARG A 10 32.57 32.26 -3.10
CA ARG A 10 31.17 32.10 -2.65
C ARG A 10 30.33 31.28 -3.63
N PHE A 11 30.54 31.47 -4.94
CA PHE A 11 29.91 30.63 -5.97
C PHE A 11 30.41 29.18 -5.96
N GLN A 12 31.68 28.95 -5.59
CA GLN A 12 32.23 27.60 -5.42
C GLN A 12 31.66 26.92 -4.15
N LEU A 13 31.45 27.68 -3.07
CA LEU A 13 30.83 27.18 -1.83
C LEU A 13 29.35 26.81 -2.07
N GLU A 14 28.56 27.67 -2.72
CA GLU A 14 27.17 27.38 -3.11
C GLU A 14 27.07 26.10 -3.96
N ARG A 15 27.96 25.93 -4.94
CA ARG A 15 28.02 24.72 -5.78
C ARG A 15 28.49 23.49 -5.01
N TYR A 16 29.38 23.64 -4.03
CA TYR A 16 29.85 22.54 -3.17
C TYR A 16 28.76 22.05 -2.20
N TYR A 17 27.89 22.94 -1.69
CA TYR A 17 26.71 22.54 -0.90
C TYR A 17 25.60 21.94 -1.79
N ALA A 18 25.39 22.46 -3.01
CA ALA A 18 24.41 21.93 -3.94
C ALA A 18 24.74 20.50 -4.43
N MET A 19 26.04 20.16 -4.56
CA MET A 19 26.49 18.85 -5.06
C MET A 19 26.64 17.78 -3.96
N ARG A 20 26.63 18.15 -2.68
CA ARG A 20 26.78 17.21 -1.55
C ARG A 20 25.45 16.71 -0.98
N LEU A 21 24.33 17.37 -1.31
CA LEU A 21 22.99 16.96 -0.92
C LEU A 21 22.21 16.05 -1.89
N PRO A 22 22.63 15.66 -3.12
CA PRO A 22 21.69 15.11 -4.10
C PRO A 22 21.24 13.68 -3.79
N ASN A 23 22.09 12.79 -3.26
CA ASN A 23 21.70 11.38 -3.17
C ASN A 23 20.96 11.04 -1.88
N THR A 24 21.40 11.55 -0.73
CA THR A 24 20.75 11.26 0.55
C THR A 24 19.36 11.90 0.64
N VAL A 25 19.19 13.14 0.18
CA VAL A 25 17.87 13.80 0.19
C VAL A 25 16.92 13.20 -0.85
N ARG A 26 17.43 12.73 -2.01
CA ARG A 26 16.60 12.05 -3.02
C ARG A 26 16.13 10.68 -2.53
N LEU A 27 16.97 9.93 -1.82
CA LEU A 27 16.58 8.66 -1.22
C LEU A 27 15.54 8.86 -0.11
N LEU A 28 15.73 9.86 0.77
CA LEU A 28 14.74 10.22 1.80
C LEU A 28 13.42 10.70 1.19
N ALA A 29 13.46 11.55 0.17
CA ALA A 29 12.27 12.01 -0.54
C ALA A 29 11.54 10.87 -1.25
N ALA A 30 12.27 9.97 -1.92
CA ALA A 30 11.69 8.79 -2.55
C ALA A 30 11.03 7.86 -1.51
N GLY A 31 11.69 7.61 -0.37
CA GLY A 31 11.11 6.83 0.72
C GLY A 31 9.82 7.45 1.27
N LEU A 32 9.79 8.77 1.44
CA LEU A 32 8.60 9.50 1.91
C LEU A 32 7.46 9.42 0.89
N VAL A 33 7.75 9.56 -0.40
CA VAL A 33 6.74 9.43 -1.48
C VAL A 33 6.17 8.02 -1.52
N VAL A 34 7.01 6.98 -1.39
CA VAL A 34 6.56 5.58 -1.35
C VAL A 34 5.67 5.33 -0.12
N PHE A 35 6.06 5.84 1.05
CA PHE A 35 5.28 5.67 2.28
C PHE A 35 3.92 6.38 2.20
N LEU A 36 3.89 7.63 1.73
CA LEU A 36 2.65 8.40 1.56
C LEU A 36 1.71 7.77 0.53
N SER A 37 2.23 7.38 -0.64
CA SER A 37 1.43 6.74 -1.68
C SER A 37 0.86 5.40 -1.22
N GLY A 38 1.66 4.58 -0.52
CA GLY A 38 1.20 3.32 0.07
C GLY A 38 0.08 3.52 1.09
N THR A 39 0.23 4.49 1.99
CA THR A 39 -0.79 4.81 3.00
C THR A 39 -2.09 5.33 2.36
N LEU A 40 -1.97 6.22 1.36
CA LEU A 40 -3.11 6.76 0.62
C LEU A 40 -3.87 5.64 -0.11
N LEU A 41 -3.17 4.73 -0.79
CA LEU A 41 -3.77 3.58 -1.49
C LEU A 41 -4.59 2.70 -0.54
N ILE A 42 -4.04 2.38 0.63
CA ILE A 42 -4.74 1.59 1.66
C ILE A 42 -6.01 2.32 2.12
N LEU A 43 -5.92 3.62 2.37
CA LEU A 43 -7.05 4.44 2.78
C LEU A 43 -8.14 4.46 1.69
N THR A 44 -7.78 4.76 0.45
CA THR A 44 -8.71 4.81 -0.69
C THR A 44 -9.39 3.45 -0.90
N ALA A 45 -8.64 2.35 -0.85
CA ALA A 45 -9.20 1.01 -0.98
C ALA A 45 -10.24 0.72 0.12
N THR A 46 -9.93 1.07 1.37
CA THR A 46 -10.86 0.89 2.50
C THR A 46 -12.14 1.72 2.32
N PHE A 47 -12.02 2.97 1.89
CA PHE A 47 -13.17 3.83 1.60
C PHE A 47 -14.02 3.31 0.43
N MET A 48 -13.37 2.80 -0.62
CA MET A 48 -14.06 2.24 -1.78
C MET A 48 -14.92 1.04 -1.39
N VAL A 49 -14.36 0.10 -0.60
CA VAL A 49 -15.12 -1.05 -0.07
C VAL A 49 -16.31 -0.57 0.76
N ALA A 50 -16.11 0.41 1.65
CA ALA A 50 -17.21 0.97 2.45
C ALA A 50 -18.33 1.56 1.59
N TYR A 51 -17.97 2.26 0.51
CA TYR A 51 -18.93 2.84 -0.43
C TYR A 51 -19.70 1.75 -1.19
N THR A 52 -19.00 0.74 -1.70
CA THR A 52 -19.61 -0.39 -2.42
C THR A 52 -20.59 -1.15 -1.53
N ILE A 53 -20.23 -1.43 -0.28
CA ILE A 53 -21.10 -2.11 0.69
C ILE A 53 -22.43 -1.37 0.86
N ARG A 54 -22.40 -0.03 1.02
CA ARG A 54 -23.62 0.78 1.16
C ARG A 54 -24.52 0.66 -0.06
N LEU A 55 -23.92 0.71 -1.25
CA LEU A 55 -24.63 0.62 -2.52
C LEU A 55 -25.30 -0.75 -2.67
N THR A 56 -24.61 -1.83 -2.29
CA THR A 56 -25.15 -3.19 -2.30
C THR A 56 -26.28 -3.37 -1.27
N ILE A 57 -26.15 -2.82 -0.05
CA ILE A 57 -27.21 -2.90 0.97
C ILE A 57 -28.47 -2.19 0.50
N LEU A 58 -28.35 -0.99 -0.06
CA LEU A 58 -29.48 -0.22 -0.59
C LEU A 58 -30.21 -0.98 -1.70
N GLY A 59 -29.49 -1.70 -2.56
CA GLY A 59 -30.11 -2.52 -3.61
C GLY A 59 -30.82 -3.78 -3.11
N ARG A 60 -30.57 -4.22 -1.87
CA ARG A 60 -31.19 -5.39 -1.24
C ARG A 60 -32.00 -5.07 0.02
N GLN A 61 -32.27 -3.79 0.26
CA GLN A 61 -32.91 -3.33 1.50
C GLN A 61 -34.30 -3.97 1.71
N ASP A 62 -35.09 -4.11 0.65
CA ASP A 62 -36.44 -4.69 0.69
C ASP A 62 -36.40 -6.19 1.06
N GLU A 63 -35.39 -6.91 0.55
CA GLU A 63 -35.17 -8.34 0.82
C GLU A 63 -34.69 -8.56 2.27
N LEU A 64 -33.82 -7.67 2.76
CA LEU A 64 -33.33 -7.68 4.13
C LEU A 64 -34.41 -7.31 5.16
N GLU A 65 -35.33 -6.41 4.81
CA GLU A 65 -36.47 -6.05 5.66
C GLU A 65 -37.45 -7.21 5.82
N LEU A 66 -37.74 -7.94 4.74
CA LEU A 66 -38.51 -9.18 4.78
C LEU A 66 -37.84 -10.25 5.67
N LEU A 67 -36.52 -10.41 5.56
CA LEU A 67 -35.77 -11.35 6.42
C LEU A 67 -35.84 -10.97 7.90
N LYS A 68 -35.78 -9.67 8.23
CA LYS A 68 -35.94 -9.19 9.61
C LYS A 68 -37.34 -9.46 10.17
N LEU A 69 -38.39 -9.34 9.35
CA LEU A 69 -39.77 -9.65 9.74
C LEU A 69 -39.98 -11.13 10.12
N VAL A 70 -39.16 -12.04 9.57
CA VAL A 70 -39.18 -13.49 9.86
C VAL A 70 -38.20 -13.87 10.99
N GLY A 71 -37.48 -12.89 11.57
CA GLY A 71 -36.59 -13.08 12.72
C GLY A 71 -35.11 -13.26 12.38
N ALA A 72 -34.66 -12.87 11.18
CA ALA A 72 -33.25 -12.95 10.81
C ALA A 72 -32.37 -12.00 11.64
N THR A 73 -31.28 -12.54 12.18
CA THR A 73 -30.33 -11.84 13.07
C THR A 73 -29.38 -10.92 12.30
N ASN A 74 -28.92 -9.84 12.93
CA ASN A 74 -27.96 -8.86 12.36
C ASN A 74 -26.67 -9.48 11.79
N SER A 75 -26.30 -10.71 12.18
CA SER A 75 -25.17 -11.46 11.63
C SER A 75 -25.33 -11.83 10.16
N TYR A 76 -26.56 -11.96 9.65
CA TYR A 76 -26.80 -12.27 8.23
C TYR A 76 -26.34 -11.14 7.29
N ILE A 77 -26.35 -9.91 7.81
CA ILE A 77 -25.86 -8.73 7.08
C ILE A 77 -24.33 -8.68 7.11
N GLN A 78 -23.68 -9.11 8.20
CA GLN A 78 -22.22 -8.98 8.36
C GLN A 78 -21.42 -10.10 7.67
N ALA A 79 -22.00 -11.30 7.57
CA ALA A 79 -21.35 -12.47 6.97
C ALA A 79 -20.86 -12.26 5.53
N PRO A 80 -21.68 -11.77 4.57
CA PRO A 80 -21.23 -11.59 3.18
C PRO A 80 -20.07 -10.60 3.07
N PHE A 81 -20.08 -9.52 3.85
CA PHE A 81 -19.03 -8.49 3.81
C PHE A 81 -17.69 -8.94 4.39
N LEU A 82 -17.71 -9.79 5.41
CA LEU A 82 -16.48 -10.38 5.94
C LEU A 82 -15.83 -11.31 4.90
N ILE A 83 -16.66 -12.08 4.19
CA ILE A 83 -16.23 -13.00 3.13
C ILE A 83 -15.68 -12.22 1.93
N GLU A 84 -16.36 -11.16 1.48
CA GLU A 84 -15.87 -10.28 0.41
C GLU A 84 -14.51 -9.66 0.76
N GLY A 85 -14.35 -9.13 1.97
CA GLY A 85 -13.09 -8.56 2.43
C GLY A 85 -11.95 -9.58 2.50
N PHE A 86 -12.24 -10.81 2.94
CA PHE A 86 -11.27 -11.91 2.94
C PHE A 86 -10.85 -12.29 1.51
N LEU A 87 -11.82 -12.51 0.61
CA LEU A 87 -11.54 -12.84 -0.79
C LEU A 87 -10.72 -11.74 -1.47
N GLN A 88 -11.06 -10.47 -1.23
CA GLN A 88 -10.36 -9.34 -1.82
C GLN A 88 -8.93 -9.21 -1.29
N GLY A 89 -8.69 -9.44 0.01
CA GLY A 89 -7.34 -9.49 0.58
C GLY A 89 -6.51 -10.64 0.03
N MET A 90 -7.11 -11.82 -0.10
CA MET A 90 -6.45 -13.01 -0.67
C MET A 90 -6.07 -12.78 -2.14
N MET A 91 -7.03 -12.40 -2.98
CA MET A 91 -6.81 -12.09 -4.40
C MET A 91 -5.78 -10.96 -4.59
N GLY A 92 -5.92 -9.87 -3.82
CA GLY A 92 -5.00 -8.75 -3.87
C GLY A 92 -3.57 -9.12 -3.51
N SER A 93 -3.37 -9.94 -2.47
CA SER A 93 -2.03 -10.42 -2.09
C SER A 93 -1.41 -11.32 -3.15
N ILE A 94 -2.18 -12.23 -3.75
CA ILE A 94 -1.68 -13.15 -4.79
C ILE A 94 -1.26 -12.34 -6.03
N VAL A 95 -2.13 -11.46 -6.52
CA VAL A 95 -1.84 -10.62 -7.70
C VAL A 95 -0.67 -9.68 -7.41
N GLY A 96 -0.61 -9.09 -6.22
CA GLY A 96 0.48 -8.23 -5.78
C GLY A 96 1.82 -8.96 -5.71
N LEU A 97 1.84 -10.19 -5.18
CA LEU A 97 3.05 -11.01 -5.13
C LEU A 97 3.54 -11.42 -6.51
N ILE A 98 2.63 -11.78 -7.42
CA ILE A 98 2.98 -12.09 -8.82
C ILE A 98 3.59 -10.85 -9.50
N ALA A 99 2.95 -9.69 -9.33
CA ALA A 99 3.47 -8.43 -9.87
C ALA A 99 4.83 -8.06 -9.28
N LEU A 100 5.01 -8.24 -7.97
CA LEU A 100 6.28 -8.00 -7.27
C LEU A 100 7.39 -8.92 -7.79
N TYR A 101 7.09 -10.21 -7.97
CA TYR A 101 8.02 -11.18 -8.55
C TYR A 101 8.39 -10.82 -9.99
N GLY A 102 7.41 -10.43 -10.81
CA GLY A 102 7.65 -9.96 -12.18
C GLY A 102 8.53 -8.71 -12.23
N LEU A 103 8.25 -7.73 -11.37
CA LEU A 103 9.05 -6.51 -11.26
C LEU A 103 10.48 -6.82 -10.81
N PHE A 104 10.64 -7.73 -9.84
CA PHE A 104 11.93 -8.18 -9.35
C PHE A 104 12.78 -8.81 -10.46
N GLN A 105 12.20 -9.73 -11.25
CA GLN A 105 12.89 -10.34 -12.41
C GLN A 105 13.26 -9.30 -13.47
N TRP A 106 12.36 -8.35 -13.74
CA TRP A 106 12.60 -7.28 -14.71
C TRP A 106 13.72 -6.32 -14.28
N ILE A 107 13.81 -5.98 -13.00
CA ILE A 107 14.88 -5.15 -12.45
C ILE A 107 16.20 -5.94 -12.45
N SER A 108 16.19 -7.19 -11.99
CA SER A 108 17.40 -8.01 -11.90
C SER A 108 18.07 -8.21 -13.27
N THR A 109 17.28 -8.45 -14.32
CA THR A 109 17.80 -8.58 -15.70
C THR A 109 18.36 -7.27 -16.28
N ARG A 110 17.94 -6.11 -15.79
CA ARG A 110 18.42 -4.78 -16.26
C ARG A 110 19.59 -4.23 -15.45
N PHE A 111 19.74 -4.64 -14.19
CA PHE A 111 20.74 -4.11 -13.26
C PHE A 111 21.92 -5.06 -12.98
N THR A 112 21.95 -6.25 -13.60
CA THR A 112 23.11 -7.16 -13.54
C THR A 112 24.22 -6.67 -14.48
N GLY A 113 24.97 -5.65 -14.05
CA GLY A 113 26.26 -5.24 -14.62
C GLY A 113 27.42 -5.62 -13.70
N PRO A 114 28.65 -5.85 -14.22
CA PRO A 114 29.78 -6.28 -13.41
C PRO A 114 30.22 -5.16 -12.45
N GLY A 115 30.12 -5.41 -11.14
CA GLY A 115 30.46 -4.43 -10.10
C GLY A 115 29.88 -4.81 -8.74
N ILE A 116 30.02 -3.90 -7.77
CA ILE A 116 29.71 -4.02 -6.32
C ILE A 116 28.30 -4.60 -6.02
N LEU A 117 27.40 -4.62 -7.00
CA LEU A 117 26.06 -5.19 -6.94
C LEU A 117 26.02 -6.73 -6.82
N ASN A 118 27.12 -7.44 -7.10
CA ASN A 118 27.20 -8.89 -6.85
C ASN A 118 27.35 -9.24 -5.36
N PHE A 119 27.79 -8.27 -4.53
CA PHE A 119 27.87 -8.43 -3.07
C PHE A 119 26.52 -8.30 -2.38
N PHE A 120 25.56 -7.58 -2.98
CA PHE A 120 24.15 -7.66 -2.60
C PHE A 120 23.52 -8.79 -3.41
N GLN A 121 23.60 -10.01 -2.89
CA GLN A 121 22.76 -11.09 -3.41
C GLN A 121 21.30 -10.63 -3.24
N PHE A 122 20.68 -10.20 -4.33
CA PHE A 122 19.26 -9.94 -4.38
C PHE A 122 18.57 -11.29 -4.35
N ASP A 123 18.50 -11.88 -3.16
CA ASP A 123 17.66 -13.04 -2.93
C ASP A 123 16.21 -12.58 -2.85
N PHE A 124 15.33 -13.34 -3.49
CA PHE A 124 13.90 -13.11 -3.33
C PHE A 124 13.53 -13.30 -1.85
N PHE A 125 12.52 -12.58 -1.38
CA PHE A 125 12.10 -12.64 0.01
C PHE A 125 11.92 -14.07 0.49
N SER A 126 12.39 -14.35 1.71
CA SER A 126 12.21 -15.66 2.35
C SER A 126 10.73 -16.06 2.32
N PRO A 127 10.40 -17.35 2.12
CA PRO A 127 9.03 -17.85 2.13
C PRO A 127 8.22 -17.39 3.36
N LEU A 128 8.90 -17.20 4.50
CA LEU A 128 8.30 -16.70 5.74
C LEU A 128 7.74 -15.28 5.58
N ILE A 129 8.47 -14.40 4.88
CA ILE A 129 8.08 -13.01 4.65
C ILE A 129 6.93 -12.94 3.65
N LEU A 130 6.93 -13.78 2.61
CA LEU A 130 5.80 -13.88 1.68
C LEU A 130 4.52 -14.28 2.40
N LEU A 131 4.61 -15.29 3.27
CA LEU A 131 3.47 -15.71 4.10
C LEU A 131 3.03 -14.59 5.06
N ALA A 132 3.96 -13.87 5.67
CA ALA A 132 3.64 -12.72 6.51
C ALA A 132 2.94 -11.60 5.72
N ILE A 133 3.33 -11.33 4.48
CA ILE A 133 2.67 -10.33 3.60
C ILE A 133 1.23 -10.75 3.32
N VAL A 134 1.01 -12.01 2.92
CA VAL A 134 -0.34 -12.53 2.65
C VAL A 134 -1.22 -12.44 3.89
N LEU A 135 -0.71 -12.90 5.03
CA LEU A 135 -1.43 -12.84 6.30
C LEU A 135 -1.71 -11.40 6.73
N ALA A 136 -0.75 -10.49 6.56
CA ALA A 136 -0.93 -9.08 6.86
C ALA A 136 -1.99 -8.44 5.95
N SER A 137 -1.98 -8.72 4.64
CA SER A 137 -3.00 -8.23 3.70
C SER A 137 -4.40 -8.73 4.07
N ILE A 138 -4.55 -10.04 4.32
CA ILE A 138 -5.84 -10.62 4.73
C ILE A 138 -6.30 -10.00 6.05
N SER A 139 -5.41 -9.89 7.04
CA SER A 139 -5.73 -9.32 8.34
C SER A 139 -6.15 -7.86 8.23
N LEU A 140 -5.43 -7.06 7.43
CA LEU A 140 -5.72 -5.65 7.20
C LEU A 140 -7.06 -5.47 6.48
N CYS A 141 -7.38 -6.30 5.48
CA CYS A 141 -8.66 -6.27 4.76
C CYS A 141 -9.83 -6.75 5.63
N ALA A 142 -9.65 -7.82 6.40
CA ALA A 142 -10.65 -8.32 7.34
C ALA A 142 -10.93 -7.26 8.43
N PHE A 143 -9.88 -6.62 8.96
CA PHE A 143 -10.00 -5.54 9.94
C PHE A 143 -10.65 -4.29 9.32
N GLY A 144 -10.32 -3.95 8.08
CA GLY A 144 -10.95 -2.87 7.32
C GLY A 144 -12.46 -3.09 7.11
N SER A 145 -12.86 -4.31 6.72
CA SER A 145 -14.27 -4.68 6.59
C SER A 145 -14.99 -4.63 7.94
N TYR A 146 -14.37 -5.16 9.00
CA TYR A 146 -14.93 -5.14 10.35
C TYR A 146 -15.14 -3.73 10.91
N THR A 147 -14.16 -2.84 10.72
CA THR A 147 -14.23 -1.46 11.20
C THR A 147 -15.27 -0.62 10.45
N SER A 148 -15.44 -0.85 9.15
CA SER A 148 -16.50 -0.22 8.34
C SER A 148 -17.89 -0.58 8.85
N ILE A 149 -18.13 -1.86 9.17
CA ILE A 149 -19.43 -2.32 9.67
C ILE A 149 -19.75 -1.72 11.05
N ARG A 150 -18.78 -1.71 11.97
CA ARG A 150 -18.98 -1.16 13.32
C ARG A 150 -19.35 0.33 13.30
N LYS A 151 -18.75 1.11 12.41
CA LYS A 151 -19.11 2.53 12.23
C LYS A 151 -20.49 2.74 11.62
N PHE A 152 -21.03 1.75 10.91
CA PHE A 152 -22.33 1.84 10.25
C PHE A 152 -23.51 1.39 11.15
N LEU A 153 -23.24 0.68 12.24
CA LEU A 153 -24.26 0.24 13.21
C LEU A 153 -24.41 1.17 14.44
N GLN A 154 -23.69 2.30 14.47
CA GLN A 154 -23.88 3.36 15.48
C GLN A 154 -24.69 4.55 14.95
N ILE A 155 -25.44 4.36 13.85
CA ILE A 155 -26.43 5.32 13.33
C ILE A 155 -27.77 4.61 13.26
#